data_AF-X0S2H1-F1
#
_entry.id   AF-X0S2H1-F1
#
_cell.length_a   1.000
_cell.length_b   1.000
_cell.length_c   1.000
_cell.angle_alpha   90.00
_cell.angle_beta   90.00
_cell.angle_gamma   90.00
#
_symmetry.space_group_name_H-M   'P 1'
#
loop_
_entity.id
_entity.type
_entity.pdbx_description
1 polymer ?
#
loop_
_entity_poly.entity_id
_entity_poly.type
_entity_poly.pdbx_seq_one_letter_code
_entity_poly.pdbx_strand_id
1 'polypeptide(L)'
;VHECFLPPDLLIEKQGFAPLEALMVGTQGHTSPEQFGKVMSLVKPRLAVGYHFYNDFDTEPYVRERVRKTYDGPLALATDYMVFNVTKDDIRVRMSVVDEEVWPSPPLKKKNPPDTSKAIPFSDFTRSGALGFPEVVDPIFDEINKRYGTDYEPIFKE
;
A
#
# COMPACT_ATOMS: atom_id res chain seq x y z
N VAL A 1 -13.64 -9.46 6.39
CA VAL A 1 -13.13 -8.13 6.00
C VAL A 1 -14.05 -7.62 4.91
N HIS A 2 -14.57 -6.41 5.03
CA HIS A 2 -15.47 -5.83 4.04
C HIS A 2 -15.35 -4.30 4.07
N GLU A 3 -15.62 -3.66 2.95
CA GLU A 3 -15.71 -2.20 2.85
C GLU A 3 -16.67 -1.66 3.93
N CYS A 4 -16.22 -0.61 4.62
CA CYS A 4 -16.97 0.19 5.58
C CYS A 4 -16.62 1.66 5.29
N PHE A 5 -17.35 2.25 4.36
CA PHE A 5 -17.04 3.56 3.81
C PHE A 5 -17.43 4.71 4.75
N LEU A 6 -16.99 5.92 4.44
CA LEU A 6 -17.34 7.11 5.19
C LEU A 6 -18.87 7.38 5.11
N PRO A 7 -19.55 7.64 6.23
CA PRO A 7 -20.99 7.94 6.21
C PRO A 7 -21.28 9.29 5.53
N PRO A 8 -22.49 9.49 4.98
CA PRO A 8 -22.82 10.69 4.18
C PRO A 8 -22.59 12.04 4.88
N ASP A 9 -22.80 12.12 6.19
CA ASP A 9 -22.52 13.31 6.99
C ASP A 9 -21.04 13.70 6.98
N LEU A 10 -20.13 12.74 7.16
CA LEU A 10 -18.69 13.01 7.08
C LEU A 10 -18.24 13.33 5.65
N LEU A 11 -18.88 12.78 4.61
CA LEU A 11 -18.62 13.19 3.22
C LEU A 11 -19.00 14.67 2.99
N ILE A 12 -20.10 15.12 3.57
CA ILE A 12 -20.51 16.54 3.51
C ILE A 12 -19.53 17.40 4.31
N GLU A 13 -19.27 17.05 5.56
CA GLU A 13 -18.49 17.88 6.48
C GLU A 13 -17.00 17.96 6.10
N LYS A 14 -16.39 16.82 5.75
CA LYS A 14 -14.94 16.74 5.52
C LYS A 14 -14.54 16.90 4.05
N GLN A 15 -15.43 16.55 3.13
CA GLN A 15 -15.11 16.52 1.69
C GLN A 15 -15.97 17.48 0.85
N GLY A 16 -16.93 18.19 1.45
CA GLY A 16 -17.71 19.23 0.77
C GLY A 16 -18.73 18.71 -0.23
N PHE A 17 -19.12 17.44 -0.13
CA PHE A 17 -20.12 16.84 -1.02
C PHE A 17 -21.49 17.52 -0.84
N ALA A 18 -22.23 17.67 -1.93
CA ALA A 18 -23.65 18.02 -1.83
C ALA A 18 -24.44 16.88 -1.16
N PRO A 19 -25.50 17.14 -0.37
CA PRO A 19 -26.21 16.08 0.36
C PRO A 19 -26.71 14.91 -0.50
N LEU A 20 -27.23 15.19 -1.70
CA LEU A 20 -27.65 14.13 -2.62
C LEU A 20 -26.47 13.26 -3.07
N GLU A 21 -25.36 13.88 -3.41
CA GLU A 21 -24.15 13.18 -3.84
C GLU A 21 -23.58 12.31 -2.70
N ALA A 22 -23.48 12.87 -1.49
CA ALA A 22 -23.04 12.14 -0.31
C ALA A 22 -23.91 10.92 0.00
N LEU A 23 -25.24 11.04 -0.16
CA LEU A 23 -26.15 9.91 0.00
C LEU A 23 -25.92 8.84 -1.07
N MET A 24 -25.79 9.23 -2.34
CA MET A 24 -25.59 8.28 -3.43
C MET A 24 -24.24 7.56 -3.31
N VAL A 25 -23.16 8.30 -3.08
CA VAL A 25 -21.81 7.75 -2.92
C VAL A 25 -21.74 6.90 -1.66
N GLY A 26 -22.09 7.45 -0.50
CA GLY A 26 -21.92 6.79 0.79
C GLY A 26 -22.88 5.63 1.07
N THR A 27 -23.91 5.39 0.25
CA THR A 27 -24.88 4.30 0.49
C THR A 27 -25.25 3.43 -0.71
N GLN A 28 -25.16 3.96 -1.94
CA GLN A 28 -25.51 3.22 -3.16
C GLN A 28 -24.28 2.80 -3.95
N GLY A 29 -23.28 3.69 -4.06
CA GLY A 29 -21.99 3.38 -4.69
C GLY A 29 -21.05 2.61 -3.76
N HIS A 30 -21.16 2.84 -2.46
CA HIS A 30 -20.35 2.24 -1.41
C HIS A 30 -21.18 1.63 -0.28
N THR A 31 -20.52 0.84 0.55
CA THR A 31 -21.12 0.23 1.74
C THR A 31 -20.97 1.15 2.95
N SER A 32 -22.06 1.80 3.37
CA SER A 32 -22.07 2.63 4.59
C SER A 32 -21.74 1.81 5.85
N PRO A 33 -21.36 2.44 6.98
CA PRO A 33 -21.07 1.72 8.22
C PRO A 33 -22.27 0.91 8.73
N GLU A 34 -23.50 1.44 8.60
CA GLU A 34 -24.71 0.68 8.91
C GLU A 34 -24.93 -0.52 7.98
N GLN A 35 -24.67 -0.39 6.68
CA GLN A 35 -24.77 -1.50 5.73
C GLN A 35 -23.72 -2.57 6.04
N PHE A 36 -22.48 -2.16 6.34
CA PHE A 36 -21.41 -3.05 6.79
C PHE A 36 -21.85 -3.83 8.04
N GLY A 37 -22.34 -3.13 9.08
CA GLY A 37 -22.81 -3.78 10.30
C GLY A 37 -23.95 -4.76 10.00
N LYS A 38 -24.91 -4.39 9.15
CA LYS A 38 -25.99 -5.30 8.73
C LYS A 38 -25.45 -6.56 8.06
N VAL A 39 -24.47 -6.44 7.15
CA VAL A 39 -23.81 -7.61 6.53
C VAL A 39 -23.14 -8.48 7.60
N MET A 40 -22.38 -7.89 8.52
CA MET A 40 -21.70 -8.64 9.59
C MET A 40 -22.67 -9.32 10.56
N SER A 41 -23.85 -8.74 10.81
CA SER A 41 -24.91 -9.35 11.63
C SER A 41 -25.47 -10.64 11.01
N LEU A 42 -25.47 -10.73 9.68
CA LEU A 42 -25.91 -11.91 8.94
C LEU A 42 -24.80 -12.97 8.87
N VAL A 43 -23.55 -12.53 8.64
CA VAL A 43 -22.38 -13.42 8.51
C VAL A 43 -21.93 -14.00 9.86
N LYS A 44 -22.10 -13.24 10.95
CA LYS A 44 -21.69 -13.61 12.32
C LYS A 44 -20.21 -14.06 12.42
N PRO A 45 -19.24 -13.24 11.96
CA PRO A 45 -17.84 -13.62 12.00
C PRO A 45 -17.29 -13.63 13.44
N ARG A 46 -16.22 -14.40 13.69
CA ARG A 46 -15.44 -14.31 14.95
C ARG A 46 -14.80 -12.93 15.16
N LEU A 47 -14.49 -12.22 14.07
CA LEU A 47 -14.06 -10.83 14.04
C LEU A 47 -14.52 -10.18 12.73
N ALA A 48 -15.29 -9.11 12.82
CA ALA A 48 -15.57 -8.23 11.69
C ALA A 48 -14.44 -7.22 11.52
N VAL A 49 -14.05 -6.94 10.27
CA VAL A 49 -13.03 -5.96 9.94
C VAL A 49 -13.57 -5.02 8.88
N GLY A 50 -13.79 -3.77 9.25
CA GLY A 50 -14.17 -2.68 8.34
C GLY A 50 -12.92 -1.97 7.84
N TYR A 51 -12.82 -1.70 6.53
CA TYR A 51 -11.71 -0.95 5.92
C TYR A 51 -12.24 0.00 4.85
N HIS A 52 -11.33 0.73 4.18
CA HIS A 52 -11.64 1.62 3.06
C HIS A 52 -12.31 2.95 3.45
N PHE A 53 -11.85 3.53 4.56
CA PHE A 53 -12.13 4.91 4.96
C PHE A 53 -10.89 5.51 5.63
N TYR A 54 -10.79 6.84 5.69
CA TYR A 54 -9.75 7.52 6.47
C TYR A 54 -10.00 7.27 7.95
N ASN A 55 -9.19 6.39 8.55
CA ASN A 55 -9.31 5.96 9.93
C ASN A 55 -8.47 6.87 10.84
N ASP A 56 -9.04 8.02 11.15
CA ASP A 56 -8.43 9.11 11.92
C ASP A 56 -9.12 9.31 13.27
N PHE A 57 -8.50 10.10 14.14
CA PHE A 57 -8.96 10.34 15.51
C PHE A 57 -10.39 10.93 15.58
N ASP A 58 -10.84 11.62 14.55
CA ASP A 58 -12.14 12.30 14.47
C ASP A 58 -13.14 11.62 13.53
N THR A 59 -12.75 10.57 12.80
CA THR A 59 -13.65 9.81 11.91
C THR A 59 -13.92 8.40 12.44
N GLU A 60 -12.92 7.73 13.02
CA GLU A 60 -13.03 6.35 13.53
C GLU A 60 -14.14 6.19 14.57
N PRO A 61 -14.24 7.05 15.61
CA PRO A 61 -15.25 6.86 16.66
C PRO A 61 -16.66 6.97 16.08
N TYR A 62 -16.85 7.87 15.11
CA TYR A 62 -18.12 8.08 14.46
C TYR A 62 -18.50 6.88 13.57
N VAL A 63 -17.58 6.43 12.71
CA VAL A 63 -17.79 5.22 11.89
C VAL A 63 -18.12 4.01 12.77
N ARG A 64 -17.40 3.84 13.88
CA ARG A 64 -17.66 2.76 14.85
C ARG A 64 -19.07 2.84 15.42
N GLU A 65 -19.50 4.01 15.89
CA GLU A 65 -20.85 4.22 16.42
C GLU A 65 -21.91 3.81 15.40
N ARG A 66 -21.74 4.20 14.13
CA ARG A 66 -22.65 3.88 13.03
C ARG A 66 -22.71 2.37 12.75
N VAL A 67 -21.57 1.66 12.75
CA VAL A 67 -21.55 0.18 12.67
C VAL A 67 -22.32 -0.46 13.81
N ARG A 68 -22.15 0.05 15.04
CA ARG A 68 -22.78 -0.51 16.25
C ARG A 68 -24.30 -0.45 16.26
N LYS A 69 -24.92 0.38 15.43
CA LYS A 69 -26.39 0.38 15.28
C LYS A 69 -26.95 -0.93 14.73
N THR A 70 -26.13 -1.73 14.05
CA THR A 70 -26.58 -2.94 13.36
C THR A 70 -25.71 -4.17 13.64
N TYR A 71 -24.59 -4.03 14.37
CA TYR A 71 -23.67 -5.12 14.68
C TYR A 71 -22.98 -4.98 16.05
N ASP A 72 -23.25 -5.95 16.93
CA ASP A 72 -22.73 -6.01 18.29
C ASP A 72 -21.52 -6.94 18.46
N GLY A 73 -21.16 -7.70 17.43
CA GLY A 73 -20.06 -8.68 17.52
C GLY A 73 -18.66 -8.04 17.55
N PRO A 74 -17.58 -8.83 17.67
CA PRO A 74 -16.22 -8.31 17.67
C PRO A 74 -15.91 -7.53 16.38
N LEU A 75 -15.27 -6.36 16.52
CA LEU A 75 -15.04 -5.39 15.45
C LEU A 75 -13.66 -4.76 15.54
N ALA A 76 -12.90 -4.82 14.44
CA ALA A 76 -11.75 -3.97 14.18
C ALA A 76 -12.05 -3.02 13.02
N LEU A 77 -11.71 -1.75 13.17
CA LEU A 77 -11.66 -0.80 12.06
C LEU A 77 -10.21 -0.69 11.63
N ALA A 78 -9.91 -1.16 10.42
CA ALA A 78 -8.56 -1.37 9.95
C ALA A 78 -7.85 -0.03 9.70
N THR A 79 -6.56 -0.01 10.02
CA THR A 79 -5.60 1.03 9.62
C THR A 79 -4.33 0.32 9.14
N ASP A 80 -3.44 1.05 8.48
CA ASP A 80 -2.21 0.51 7.91
C ASP A 80 -1.38 -0.19 8.98
N TYR A 81 -0.74 -1.30 8.59
CA TYR A 81 0.05 -2.16 9.47
C TYR A 81 -0.74 -2.90 10.56
N MET A 82 -2.08 -2.88 10.56
CA MET A 82 -2.87 -3.76 11.43
C MET A 82 -2.71 -5.24 11.02
N VAL A 83 -2.44 -6.10 12.00
CA VAL A 83 -2.20 -7.54 11.82
C VAL A 83 -3.19 -8.34 12.64
N PHE A 84 -3.67 -9.44 12.04
CA PHE A 84 -4.57 -10.39 12.67
C PHE A 84 -3.87 -11.75 12.78
N ASN A 85 -3.67 -12.25 14.01
CA ASN A 85 -3.23 -13.63 14.24
C ASN A 85 -4.45 -14.50 14.53
N VAL A 86 -4.79 -15.39 13.60
CA VAL A 86 -5.96 -16.27 13.69
C VAL A 86 -5.53 -17.67 14.13
N THR A 87 -6.05 -18.12 15.27
CA THR A 87 -5.93 -19.50 15.74
C THR A 87 -7.31 -20.15 15.84
N LYS A 88 -7.37 -21.43 16.22
CA LYS A 88 -8.65 -22.10 16.50
C LYS A 88 -9.41 -21.40 17.64
N ASP A 89 -8.68 -20.91 18.64
CA ASP A 89 -9.26 -20.42 19.89
C ASP A 89 -9.46 -18.90 19.90
N ASP A 90 -8.57 -18.14 19.24
CA ASP A 90 -8.56 -16.67 19.33
C ASP A 90 -8.28 -15.98 17.97
N ILE A 91 -8.66 -14.70 17.87
CA ILE A 91 -8.20 -13.77 16.83
C ILE A 91 -7.59 -12.55 17.51
N ARG A 92 -6.26 -12.49 17.54
CA ARG A 92 -5.53 -11.38 18.15
C ARG A 92 -5.28 -10.26 17.14
N VAL A 93 -5.78 -9.07 17.44
CA VAL A 93 -5.53 -7.83 16.67
C VAL A 93 -4.32 -7.11 17.26
N ARG A 94 -3.36 -6.71 16.40
CA ARG A 94 -2.14 -5.97 16.79
C ARG A 94 -1.75 -4.99 15.70
N MET A 95 -0.81 -4.09 16.02
CA MET A 95 -0.09 -3.29 15.02
C MET A 95 1.29 -3.90 14.77
N SER A 96 1.70 -3.96 13.51
CA SER A 96 3.09 -4.22 13.15
C SER A 96 3.90 -2.96 13.43
N VAL A 97 5.03 -3.12 14.12
CA VAL A 97 6.08 -2.09 14.15
C VAL A 97 6.95 -2.35 12.93
N VAL A 98 7.01 -1.38 12.02
CA VAL A 98 7.78 -1.48 10.78
C VAL A 98 8.98 -0.55 10.83
N ASP A 99 10.01 -0.92 10.07
CA ASP A 99 11.13 -0.04 9.78
C ASP A 99 10.78 0.80 8.55
N GLU A 100 10.70 2.12 8.71
CA GLU A 100 10.39 3.05 7.62
C GLU A 100 11.55 3.17 6.61
N GLU A 101 12.75 2.71 6.98
CA GLU A 101 13.99 2.76 6.17
C GLU A 101 14.41 1.38 5.66
N VAL A 102 13.42 0.49 5.44
CA VAL A 102 13.68 -0.91 5.09
C VAL A 102 14.37 -1.09 3.73
N TRP A 103 15.41 -1.92 3.70
CA TRP A 103 16.04 -2.41 2.48
C TRP A 103 15.47 -3.78 2.07
N PRO A 104 15.42 -4.12 0.76
CA PRO A 104 14.99 -5.45 0.32
C PRO A 104 15.81 -6.56 0.98
N SER A 105 15.14 -7.62 1.43
CA SER A 105 15.82 -8.81 1.94
C SER A 105 16.65 -9.48 0.84
N PRO A 106 17.76 -10.18 1.20
CA PRO A 106 18.55 -10.93 0.24
C PRO A 106 17.69 -11.93 -0.57
N PRO A 107 17.99 -12.14 -1.86
CA PRO A 107 17.19 -13.02 -2.69
C PRO A 107 17.29 -14.47 -2.22
N LEU A 108 16.14 -15.14 -2.11
CA LEU A 108 16.07 -16.58 -1.75
C LEU A 108 16.40 -17.52 -2.93
N LYS A 109 16.51 -16.97 -4.15
CA LYS A 109 16.77 -17.72 -5.39
C LYS A 109 17.92 -17.09 -6.14
N LYS A 110 18.62 -17.90 -6.94
CA LYS A 110 19.66 -17.42 -7.85
C LYS A 110 19.06 -16.41 -8.84
N LYS A 111 19.84 -15.38 -9.18
CA LYS A 111 19.48 -14.40 -10.21
C LYS A 111 19.30 -15.13 -11.54
N ASN A 112 18.14 -14.95 -12.16
CA ASN A 112 17.95 -15.36 -13.55
C ASN A 112 18.70 -14.37 -14.45
N PRO A 113 19.60 -14.83 -15.33
CA PRO A 113 20.25 -13.93 -16.27
C PRO A 113 19.21 -13.34 -17.24
N PRO A 114 19.34 -12.06 -17.63
CA PRO A 114 18.48 -11.49 -18.66
C PRO A 114 18.76 -12.17 -20.01
N ASP A 115 17.71 -12.37 -20.81
CA ASP A 115 17.84 -12.76 -22.21
C ASP A 115 18.20 -11.53 -23.05
N THR A 116 19.49 -11.29 -23.23
CA THR A 116 20.01 -10.11 -23.94
C THR A 116 19.67 -10.11 -25.43
N SER A 117 19.24 -11.25 -26.01
CA SER A 117 18.79 -11.31 -27.41
C SER A 117 17.50 -10.52 -27.65
N LYS A 118 16.75 -10.22 -26.59
CA LYS A 118 15.51 -9.43 -26.63
C LYS A 118 15.70 -7.97 -26.25
N ALA A 119 16.94 -7.52 -26.09
CA ALA A 119 17.22 -6.13 -25.78
C ALA A 119 16.77 -5.23 -26.93
N ILE A 120 15.93 -4.24 -26.64
CA ILE A 120 15.54 -3.20 -27.59
C ILE A 120 16.54 -2.05 -27.42
N PRO A 121 17.36 -1.72 -28.43
CA PRO A 121 18.31 -0.62 -28.31
C PRO A 121 17.58 0.71 -28.27
N PHE A 122 18.15 1.69 -27.56
CA PHE A 122 17.73 3.09 -27.70
C PHE A 122 17.91 3.54 -29.15
N SER A 123 17.00 4.38 -29.64
CA SER A 123 17.12 4.99 -30.96
C SER A 123 18.37 5.87 -31.03
N ASP A 124 18.87 6.10 -32.24
CA ASP A 124 20.04 6.98 -32.43
C ASP A 124 19.76 8.40 -31.93
N PHE A 125 18.53 8.88 -32.06
CA PHE A 125 18.12 10.17 -31.50
C PHE A 125 18.33 10.22 -29.99
N THR A 126 17.82 9.24 -29.23
CA THR A 126 18.01 9.18 -27.77
C THR A 126 19.49 8.99 -27.40
N ARG A 127 20.23 8.15 -28.13
CA ARG A 127 21.66 7.92 -27.87
C ARG A 127 22.52 9.15 -28.13
N SER A 128 22.15 9.98 -29.12
CA SER A 128 22.94 11.15 -29.51
C SER A 128 23.05 12.23 -28.42
N GLY A 129 22.20 12.19 -27.39
CA GLY A 129 22.24 13.10 -26.25
C GLY A 129 23.01 12.58 -25.03
N ALA A 130 23.60 11.38 -25.08
CA ALA A 130 24.38 10.85 -23.96
C ALA A 130 25.75 11.56 -23.85
N LEU A 131 26.15 11.91 -22.63
CA LEU A 131 27.45 12.50 -22.31
C LEU A 131 28.15 11.56 -21.31
N GLY A 132 29.36 11.10 -21.60
CA GLY A 132 30.06 10.09 -20.82
C GLY A 132 30.66 10.59 -19.50
N PHE A 133 31.12 11.84 -19.45
CA PHE A 133 31.83 12.44 -18.30
C PHE A 133 32.93 11.53 -17.70
N PRO A 134 33.87 11.02 -18.52
CA PRO A 134 34.89 10.08 -18.06
C PRO A 134 35.73 10.62 -16.90
N GLU A 135 35.96 11.94 -16.85
CA GLU A 135 36.68 12.61 -15.76
C GLU A 135 36.00 12.46 -14.38
N VAL A 136 34.71 12.14 -14.35
CA VAL A 136 33.93 11.85 -13.13
C VAL A 136 33.70 10.35 -12.95
N VAL A 137 33.42 9.63 -14.04
CA VAL A 137 33.00 8.23 -13.99
C VAL A 137 34.18 7.27 -13.84
N ASP A 138 35.29 7.49 -14.54
CA ASP A 138 36.44 6.60 -14.51
C ASP A 138 37.04 6.43 -13.11
N PRO A 139 37.22 7.51 -12.30
CA PRO A 139 37.70 7.37 -10.92
C PRO A 139 36.80 6.49 -10.04
N ILE A 140 35.48 6.49 -10.30
CA ILE A 140 34.52 5.65 -9.57
C ILE A 140 34.70 4.18 -9.97
N PHE A 141 34.86 3.89 -11.27
CA PHE A 141 35.16 2.54 -11.75
C PHE A 141 36.48 2.02 -11.17
N ASP A 142 37.53 2.83 -11.17
CA ASP A 142 38.83 2.48 -10.59
C ASP A 142 38.74 2.14 -9.10
N GLU A 143 38.01 2.95 -8.31
CA GLU A 143 37.81 2.70 -6.88
C GLU A 143 37.14 1.33 -6.64
N ILE A 144 36.05 1.05 -7.38
CA ILE A 144 35.28 -0.18 -7.24
C ILE A 144 36.08 -1.38 -7.74
N ASN A 145 36.72 -1.27 -8.91
CA ASN A 145 37.58 -2.29 -9.49
C ASN A 145 38.71 -2.68 -8.55
N LYS A 146 39.39 -1.69 -7.95
CA LYS A 146 40.42 -1.94 -6.94
C LYS A 146 39.86 -2.62 -5.68
N ARG A 147 38.67 -2.20 -5.20
CA ARG A 147 38.06 -2.76 -3.99
C ARG A 147 37.63 -4.23 -4.17
N TYR A 148 37.15 -4.60 -5.35
CA TYR A 148 36.59 -5.93 -5.60
C TYR A 148 37.47 -6.81 -6.50
N GLY A 149 38.63 -6.33 -6.96
CA GLY A 149 39.56 -7.08 -7.80
C GLY A 149 39.01 -7.33 -9.21
N THR A 150 38.31 -6.37 -9.79
CA THR A 150 37.71 -6.43 -11.13
C THR A 150 38.36 -5.44 -12.10
N ASP A 151 38.03 -5.51 -13.38
CA ASP A 151 38.57 -4.69 -14.47
C ASP A 151 37.48 -4.16 -15.42
N TYR A 152 36.30 -3.84 -14.88
CA TYR A 152 35.17 -3.36 -15.67
C TYR A 152 35.39 -1.95 -16.22
N GLU A 153 34.78 -1.64 -17.35
CA GLU A 153 34.84 -0.33 -18.00
C GLU A 153 33.44 0.28 -18.17
N PRO A 154 33.31 1.62 -18.14
CA PRO A 154 32.06 2.29 -18.47
C PRO A 154 31.70 2.11 -19.94
N ILE A 155 30.38 2.06 -20.20
CA ILE A 155 29.82 1.91 -21.55
C ILE A 155 30.02 3.19 -22.38
N PHE A 156 29.95 4.36 -21.74
CA PHE A 156 30.16 5.66 -22.37
C PHE A 156 31.55 6.16 -21.99
N LYS A 157 32.42 6.32 -22.99
CA LYS A 157 33.84 6.68 -22.82
C LYS A 157 34.17 8.10 -23.30
N GLU A 158 33.20 8.76 -23.94
CA GLU A 158 33.30 10.11 -24.52
C GLU A 158 32.13 10.98 -24.05
#